data_AF-A0A379Z949-F1
#
_entry.id   AF-A0A379Z949-F1
#
_cell.length_a   1.000
_cell.length_b   1.000
_cell.length_c   1.000
_cell.angle_alpha   90.00
_cell.angle_beta   90.00
_cell.angle_gamma   90.00
#
_symmetry.space_group_name_H-M   'P 1'
#
loop_
_entity.id
_entity.type
_entity.pdbx_description
1 polymer ?
#
loop_
_entity_poly.entity_id
_entity_poly.type
_entity_poly.pdbx_seq_one_letter_code
_entity_poly.pdbx_strand_id
1 'polypeptide(L)'
;MFNRIRISTSLFLLLMTFCVLQLASSGLSYSAFRSDNHNLDIITLGSQQRDSLSLSWVSLLQARNTLNRAGTRAALKLPQEQVNELMSSARSSLQKADLYFNQFMAVERSSEQQNQQTATTKASYERLRGALRELIGFLEKGELQAFMDQPTQKTQDLFEADFVQYLQLVNGDISEARDANQFSFHAGGPDAGGGGLDADRGDRQRHVVVAHHVGTAAEPNPQPL
;
A
#
# COMPACT_ATOMS: atom_id res chain seq x y z
N MET A 1 -26.59 57.92 28.92
CA MET A 1 -27.65 58.03 27.88
C MET A 1 -28.00 56.65 27.30
N PHE A 2 -28.41 55.69 28.14
CA PHE A 2 -28.94 54.39 27.68
C PHE A 2 -30.05 53.91 28.61
N ASN A 3 -31.08 54.73 28.81
CA ASN A 3 -32.11 54.46 29.82
C ASN A 3 -33.52 54.44 29.23
N ARG A 4 -33.75 53.70 28.13
CA ARG A 4 -35.05 53.15 27.68
C ARG A 4 -34.86 52.02 26.66
N ILE A 5 -34.14 50.96 27.02
CA ILE A 5 -34.20 49.73 26.21
C ILE A 5 -35.47 48.99 26.64
N ARG A 6 -36.45 48.84 25.73
CA ARG A 6 -37.63 48.02 26.02
C ARG A 6 -37.16 46.58 26.24
N ILE A 7 -37.70 45.93 27.26
CA ILE A 7 -37.40 44.53 27.62
C ILE A 7 -37.51 43.61 26.38
N SER A 8 -38.48 43.89 25.50
CA SER A 8 -38.66 43.21 24.21
C SER A 8 -37.46 43.33 23.24
N THR A 9 -36.76 44.47 23.22
CA THR A 9 -35.60 44.71 22.34
C THR A 9 -34.36 43.96 22.85
N SER A 10 -34.18 43.89 24.18
CA SER A 10 -33.12 43.09 24.80
C SER A 10 -33.33 41.58 24.57
N LEU A 11 -34.57 41.11 24.70
CA LEU A 11 -34.94 39.72 24.43
C LEU A 11 -34.67 39.32 22.98
N PHE A 12 -35.02 40.19 22.02
CA PHE A 12 -34.82 39.93 20.60
C PHE A 12 -33.33 39.88 20.22
N LEU A 13 -32.50 40.79 20.77
CA LEU A 13 -31.05 40.78 20.56
C LEU A 13 -30.43 39.48 21.08
N LEU A 14 -30.83 39.02 22.28
CA LEU A 14 -30.33 37.80 22.88
C LEU A 14 -30.73 36.57 22.05
N LEU A 15 -31.97 36.53 21.54
CA LEU A 15 -32.45 35.48 20.64
C LEU A 15 -31.65 35.45 19.32
N MET A 16 -31.37 36.63 18.74
CA MET A 16 -30.61 36.72 17.49
C MET A 16 -29.16 36.25 17.69
N THR A 17 -28.49 36.70 18.75
CA THR A 17 -27.13 36.25 19.10
C THR A 17 -27.10 34.74 19.35
N PHE A 18 -28.10 34.19 20.06
CA PHE A 18 -28.22 32.76 20.29
C PHE A 18 -28.40 31.98 18.98
N CYS A 19 -29.23 32.47 18.06
CA CYS A 19 -29.44 31.84 16.75
C CYS A 19 -28.16 31.88 15.89
N VAL A 20 -27.41 32.99 15.90
CA VAL A 20 -26.11 33.10 15.22
C VAL A 20 -25.09 32.12 15.82
N LEU A 21 -25.05 31.97 17.15
CA LEU A 21 -24.17 31.01 17.82
C LEU A 21 -24.55 29.56 17.48
N GLN A 22 -25.84 29.23 17.41
CA GLN A 22 -26.30 27.90 16.98
C GLN A 22 -25.92 27.59 15.53
N LEU A 23 -26.04 28.58 14.63
CA LEU A 23 -25.66 28.42 13.23
C LEU A 23 -24.13 28.28 13.06
N ALA A 24 -23.34 29.04 13.81
CA ALA A 24 -21.89 28.92 13.80
C ALA A 24 -21.43 27.53 14.32
N SER A 25 -22.07 27.04 15.39
CA SER A 25 -21.81 25.70 15.93
C SER A 25 -22.18 24.59 14.93
N SER A 26 -23.32 24.74 14.25
CA SER A 26 -23.78 23.77 13.23
C SER A 26 -22.93 23.81 11.95
N GLY A 27 -22.51 25.00 11.51
CA GLY A 27 -21.72 25.20 10.31
C GLY A 27 -20.28 24.70 10.43
N LEU A 28 -19.63 24.97 11.58
CA LEU A 28 -18.28 24.46 11.88
C LEU A 28 -18.27 22.93 12.03
N SER A 29 -19.31 22.36 12.65
CA SER A 29 -19.46 20.91 12.78
C SER A 29 -19.64 20.23 11.42
N TYR A 30 -20.38 20.83 10.49
CA TYR A 30 -20.53 20.31 9.13
C TYR A 30 -19.23 20.40 8.30
N SER A 31 -18.42 21.45 8.47
CA SER A 31 -17.11 21.54 7.81
C SER A 31 -16.08 20.55 8.36
N ALA A 32 -16.06 20.32 9.68
CA ALA A 32 -15.20 19.30 10.29
C ALA A 32 -15.61 17.88 9.84
N PHE A 33 -16.92 17.61 9.81
CA PHE A 33 -17.45 16.32 9.35
C PHE A 33 -17.13 16.03 7.87
N ARG A 34 -17.08 17.05 7.00
CA ARG A 34 -16.70 16.87 5.58
C ARG A 34 -15.20 16.55 5.42
N SER A 35 -14.33 17.15 6.23
CA SER A 35 -12.90 16.87 6.21
C SER A 35 -12.59 15.46 6.73
N ASP A 36 -13.28 15.04 7.80
CA ASP A 36 -13.11 13.70 8.37
C ASP A 36 -13.52 12.59 7.38
N ASN A 37 -14.60 12.77 6.61
CA ASN A 37 -15.01 11.79 5.59
C ASN A 37 -13.95 11.61 4.50
N HIS A 38 -13.34 12.71 4.02
CA HIS A 38 -12.31 12.64 2.98
C HIS A 38 -11.05 11.90 3.46
N ASN A 39 -10.60 12.17 4.69
CA ASN A 39 -9.44 11.48 5.27
C ASN A 39 -9.71 10.00 5.54
N LEU A 40 -10.93 9.65 5.99
CA LEU A 40 -11.34 8.25 6.15
C LEU A 40 -11.40 7.50 4.81
N ASP A 41 -11.81 8.16 3.73
CA ASP A 41 -11.77 7.59 2.39
C ASP A 41 -10.33 7.30 1.95
N ILE A 42 -9.38 8.24 2.16
CA ILE A 42 -7.95 8.02 1.86
C ILE A 42 -7.42 6.81 2.65
N ILE A 43 -7.72 6.71 3.93
CA ILE A 43 -7.27 5.60 4.78
C ILE A 43 -7.85 4.27 4.28
N THR A 44 -9.14 4.25 3.97
CA THR A 44 -9.86 3.03 3.56
C THR A 44 -9.40 2.56 2.18
N LEU A 45 -9.38 3.45 1.20
CA LEU A 45 -8.92 3.16 -0.16
C LEU A 45 -7.45 2.78 -0.16
N GLY A 46 -6.59 3.53 0.55
CA GLY A 46 -5.17 3.22 0.68
C GLY A 46 -4.93 1.83 1.27
N SER A 47 -5.64 1.45 2.35
CA SER A 47 -5.52 0.10 2.90
C SER A 47 -5.93 -0.97 1.89
N GLN A 48 -7.06 -0.79 1.19
CA GLN A 48 -7.52 -1.74 0.16
C GLN A 48 -6.49 -1.89 -0.96
N GLN A 49 -5.89 -0.80 -1.42
CA GLN A 49 -4.83 -0.83 -2.43
C GLN A 49 -3.61 -1.61 -1.96
N ARG A 50 -3.09 -1.30 -0.76
CA ARG A 50 -1.93 -1.99 -0.17
C ARG A 50 -2.20 -3.48 -0.02
N ASP A 51 -3.36 -3.85 0.52
CA ASP A 51 -3.69 -5.22 0.87
C ASP A 51 -3.87 -6.08 -0.40
N SER A 52 -4.62 -5.58 -1.38
CA SER A 52 -4.81 -6.26 -2.68
C SER A 52 -3.50 -6.40 -3.46
N LEU A 53 -2.68 -5.34 -3.52
CA LEU A 53 -1.37 -5.40 -4.17
C LEU A 53 -0.43 -6.40 -3.48
N SER A 54 -0.42 -6.44 -2.14
CA SER A 54 0.40 -7.37 -1.37
C SER A 54 -0.02 -8.83 -1.60
N LEU A 55 -1.32 -9.11 -1.67
CA LEU A 55 -1.84 -10.45 -1.99
C LEU A 55 -1.47 -10.89 -3.42
N SER A 56 -1.48 -9.94 -4.36
CA SER A 56 -1.02 -10.20 -5.73
C SER A 56 0.47 -10.57 -5.76
N TRP A 57 1.30 -9.79 -5.08
CA TRP A 57 2.75 -10.05 -4.97
C TRP A 57 3.06 -11.42 -4.37
N VAL A 58 2.45 -11.76 -3.24
CA VAL A 58 2.62 -13.08 -2.61
C VAL A 58 2.22 -14.21 -3.55
N SER A 59 1.12 -14.03 -4.30
CA SER A 59 0.65 -15.03 -5.27
C SER A 59 1.65 -15.23 -6.43
N LEU A 60 2.30 -14.17 -6.91
CA LEU A 60 3.38 -14.26 -7.91
C LEU A 60 4.59 -15.01 -7.36
N LEU A 61 4.99 -14.73 -6.12
CA LEU A 61 6.11 -15.43 -5.47
C LEU A 61 5.80 -16.92 -5.28
N GLN A 62 4.56 -17.27 -4.93
CA GLN A 62 4.12 -18.66 -4.85
C GLN A 62 4.18 -19.36 -6.21
N ALA A 63 3.73 -18.69 -7.28
CA ALA A 63 3.84 -19.21 -8.64
C ALA A 63 5.30 -19.48 -9.00
N ARG A 64 6.19 -18.51 -8.76
CA ARG A 64 7.63 -18.66 -9.02
C ARG A 64 8.25 -19.80 -8.24
N ASN A 65 7.98 -19.91 -6.93
CA ASN A 65 8.50 -21.00 -6.11
C ASN A 65 8.04 -22.37 -6.62
N THR A 66 6.76 -22.48 -7.00
CA THR A 66 6.18 -23.69 -7.56
C THR A 66 6.83 -24.05 -8.91
N LEU A 67 7.10 -23.05 -9.76
CA LEU A 67 7.80 -23.24 -11.03
C LEU A 67 9.26 -23.66 -10.83
N ASN A 68 9.96 -23.10 -9.86
CA ASN A 68 11.32 -23.55 -9.52
C ASN A 68 11.32 -25.02 -9.11
N ARG A 69 10.34 -25.45 -8.29
CA ARG A 69 10.17 -26.86 -7.94
C ARG A 69 9.86 -27.72 -9.17
N ALA A 70 9.03 -27.23 -10.09
CA ALA A 70 8.72 -27.92 -11.34
C ALA A 70 9.97 -28.08 -12.22
N GLY A 71 10.76 -27.02 -12.38
CA GLY A 71 12.03 -27.04 -13.10
C GLY A 71 13.04 -28.02 -12.50
N THR A 72 13.19 -28.06 -11.18
CA THR A 72 14.03 -29.07 -10.50
C THR A 72 13.54 -30.49 -10.77
N ARG A 73 12.23 -30.74 -10.71
CA ARG A 73 11.67 -32.08 -11.02
C ARG A 73 11.92 -32.48 -12.48
N ALA A 74 11.78 -31.52 -13.41
CA ALA A 74 12.08 -31.74 -14.82
C ALA A 74 13.58 -32.04 -15.04
N ALA A 75 14.47 -31.31 -14.36
CA ALA A 75 15.91 -31.53 -14.39
C ALA A 75 16.32 -32.92 -13.87
N LEU A 76 15.62 -33.41 -12.83
CA LEU A 76 15.79 -34.76 -12.27
C LEU A 76 15.15 -35.86 -13.13
N LYS A 77 14.56 -35.52 -14.29
CA LYS A 77 13.87 -36.45 -15.21
C LYS A 77 12.76 -37.25 -14.51
N LEU A 78 12.08 -36.63 -13.55
CA LEU A 78 10.91 -37.23 -12.91
C LEU A 78 9.74 -37.34 -13.90
N PRO A 79 8.73 -38.19 -13.61
CA PRO A 79 7.55 -38.33 -14.46
C PRO A 79 6.90 -36.99 -14.80
N GLN A 80 6.60 -36.78 -16.08
CA GLN A 80 6.02 -35.53 -16.59
C GLN A 80 4.73 -35.14 -15.88
N GLU A 81 3.94 -36.13 -15.44
CA GLU A 81 2.72 -35.91 -14.65
C GLU A 81 2.98 -35.09 -13.38
N GLN A 82 4.06 -35.37 -12.65
CA GLN A 82 4.44 -34.65 -11.43
C GLN A 82 4.93 -33.21 -11.70
N VAL A 83 5.45 -32.96 -12.91
CA VAL A 83 5.82 -31.61 -13.37
C VAL A 83 4.56 -30.85 -13.77
N ASN A 84 3.65 -31.50 -14.50
CA ASN A 84 2.38 -30.94 -14.94
C ASN A 84 1.48 -30.52 -13.77
N GLU A 85 1.43 -31.31 -12.69
CA GLU A 85 0.72 -30.94 -11.46
C GLU A 85 1.24 -29.62 -10.86
N LEU A 86 2.56 -29.47 -10.78
CA LEU A 86 3.16 -28.23 -10.28
C LEU A 86 2.91 -27.06 -11.24
N MET A 87 2.96 -27.27 -12.55
CA MET A 87 2.61 -26.24 -13.53
C MET A 87 1.14 -25.82 -13.41
N SER A 88 0.23 -26.76 -13.16
CA SER A 88 -1.18 -26.46 -12.89
C SER A 88 -1.35 -25.62 -11.62
N SER A 89 -0.66 -25.97 -10.54
CA SER A 89 -0.65 -25.19 -9.30
C SER A 89 -0.08 -23.78 -9.51
N ALA A 90 1.02 -23.65 -10.27
CA ALA A 90 1.60 -22.36 -10.61
C ALA A 90 0.63 -21.48 -11.42
N ARG A 91 -0.11 -22.06 -12.38
CA ARG A 91 -1.17 -21.34 -13.11
C ARG A 91 -2.27 -20.84 -12.19
N SER A 92 -2.69 -21.65 -11.21
CA SER A 92 -3.68 -21.22 -10.21
C SER A 92 -3.17 -20.04 -9.39
N SER A 93 -1.90 -20.07 -8.97
CA SER A 93 -1.27 -18.93 -8.29
C SER A 93 -1.21 -17.68 -9.17
N LEU A 94 -0.90 -17.81 -10.47
CA LEU A 94 -0.96 -16.68 -11.41
C LEU A 94 -2.38 -16.11 -11.55
N GLN A 95 -3.41 -16.96 -11.62
CA GLN A 95 -4.80 -16.51 -11.67
C GLN A 95 -5.20 -15.76 -10.40
N LYS A 96 -4.76 -16.21 -9.22
CA LYS A 96 -4.97 -15.48 -7.96
C LYS A 96 -4.25 -14.13 -7.97
N ALA A 97 -3.01 -14.09 -8.48
CA ALA A 97 -2.30 -12.84 -8.65
C ALA A 97 -3.06 -11.87 -9.56
N ASP A 98 -3.55 -12.33 -10.71
CA ASP A 98 -4.35 -11.54 -11.66
C ASP A 98 -5.63 -11.02 -10.98
N LEU A 99 -6.32 -11.86 -10.20
CA LEU A 99 -7.52 -11.48 -9.44
C LEU A 99 -7.22 -10.35 -8.45
N TYR A 100 -6.21 -10.50 -7.59
CA TYR A 100 -5.88 -9.48 -6.60
C TYR A 100 -5.32 -8.21 -7.24
N PHE A 101 -4.57 -8.34 -8.34
CA PHE A 101 -4.08 -7.19 -9.08
C PHE A 101 -5.22 -6.40 -9.73
N ASN A 102 -6.24 -7.08 -10.26
CA ASN A 102 -7.43 -6.42 -10.80
C ASN A 102 -8.23 -5.71 -9.70
N GLN A 103 -8.33 -6.29 -8.50
CA GLN A 103 -8.91 -5.60 -7.34
C GLN A 103 -8.12 -4.34 -7.00
N PHE A 104 -6.79 -4.44 -6.95
CA PHE A 104 -5.90 -3.30 -6.77
C PHE A 104 -6.15 -2.18 -7.80
N MET A 105 -6.28 -2.53 -9.08
CA MET A 105 -6.53 -1.58 -10.17
C MET A 105 -7.93 -0.96 -10.14
N ALA A 106 -8.90 -1.63 -9.50
CA ALA A 106 -10.27 -1.15 -9.39
C ALA A 106 -10.46 -0.12 -8.25
N VAL A 107 -9.52 -0.04 -7.30
CA VAL A 107 -9.58 0.96 -6.22
C VAL A 107 -9.24 2.34 -6.79
N GLU A 108 -10.09 3.33 -6.51
CA GLU A 108 -9.88 4.72 -6.92
C GLU A 108 -8.56 5.29 -6.38
N ARG A 109 -7.93 6.20 -7.15
CA ARG A 109 -6.69 6.86 -6.75
C ARG A 109 -6.96 8.26 -6.22
N SER A 110 -6.37 8.57 -5.07
CA SER A 110 -6.45 9.85 -4.36
C SER A 110 -5.67 10.99 -5.02
N SER A 111 -4.62 10.69 -5.81
CA SER A 111 -3.73 11.70 -6.39
C SER A 111 -3.15 11.30 -7.74
N GLU A 112 -2.68 12.29 -8.50
CA GLU A 112 -2.00 12.07 -9.78
C GLU A 112 -0.66 11.33 -9.60
N GLN A 113 0.05 11.58 -8.50
CA GLN A 113 1.26 10.83 -8.16
C GLN A 113 0.95 9.35 -7.95
N GLN A 114 -0.16 9.03 -7.27
CA GLN A 114 -0.59 7.64 -7.09
C GLN A 114 -1.03 6.99 -8.40
N ASN A 115 -1.65 7.75 -9.33
CA ASN A 115 -1.93 7.27 -10.69
C ASN A 115 -0.64 6.89 -11.43
N GLN A 116 0.37 7.76 -11.39
CA GLN A 116 1.64 7.52 -12.05
C GLN A 116 2.35 6.30 -11.46
N GLN A 117 2.43 6.19 -10.13
CA GLN A 117 3.02 5.03 -9.48
C GLN A 117 2.24 3.75 -9.79
N THR A 118 0.90 3.82 -9.86
CA THR A 118 0.06 2.68 -10.28
C THR A 118 0.43 2.20 -11.69
N ALA A 119 0.62 3.11 -12.63
CA ALA A 119 0.98 2.77 -14.01
C ALA A 119 2.36 2.09 -14.07
N THR A 120 3.34 2.59 -13.31
CA THR A 120 4.66 1.98 -13.18
C THR A 120 4.56 0.56 -12.59
N THR A 121 3.87 0.40 -11.46
CA THR A 121 3.64 -0.89 -10.81
C THR A 121 2.90 -1.87 -11.72
N LYS A 122 1.94 -1.40 -12.53
CA LYS A 122 1.26 -2.23 -13.55
C LYS A 122 2.21 -2.72 -14.62
N ALA A 123 3.07 -1.86 -15.15
CA ALA A 123 4.01 -2.25 -16.20
C ALA A 123 5.01 -3.31 -15.71
N SER A 124 5.53 -3.18 -14.48
CA SER A 124 6.43 -4.20 -13.90
C SER A 124 5.70 -5.47 -13.51
N TYR A 125 4.45 -5.38 -13.02
CA TYR A 125 3.58 -6.54 -12.78
C TYR A 125 3.37 -7.37 -14.05
N GLU A 126 2.93 -6.74 -15.14
CA GLU A 126 2.66 -7.41 -16.41
C GLU A 126 3.91 -8.09 -16.96
N ARG A 127 5.08 -7.46 -16.79
CA ARG A 127 6.36 -8.03 -17.19
C ARG A 127 6.69 -9.28 -16.37
N LEU A 128 6.56 -9.24 -15.04
CA LEU A 128 6.84 -10.38 -14.18
C LEU A 128 5.86 -11.53 -14.43
N ARG A 129 4.56 -11.23 -14.47
CA ARG A 129 3.50 -12.19 -14.78
C ARG A 129 3.71 -12.81 -16.17
N GLY A 130 4.14 -12.01 -17.14
CA GLY A 130 4.52 -12.47 -18.49
C GLY A 130 5.68 -13.47 -18.45
N ALA A 131 6.76 -13.11 -17.76
CA ALA A 131 7.94 -13.97 -17.59
C ALA A 131 7.58 -15.31 -16.92
N LEU A 132 6.79 -15.29 -15.84
CA LEU A 132 6.35 -16.52 -15.18
C LEU A 132 5.46 -17.40 -16.07
N ARG A 133 4.66 -16.80 -16.96
CA ARG A 133 3.90 -17.57 -17.97
C ARG A 133 4.83 -18.21 -19.00
N GLU A 134 5.87 -17.52 -19.43
CA GLU A 134 6.86 -18.08 -20.35
C GLU A 134 7.61 -19.26 -19.73
N LEU A 135 7.97 -19.20 -18.44
CA LEU A 135 8.56 -20.33 -17.72
C LEU A 135 7.67 -21.58 -17.77
N ILE A 136 6.35 -21.41 -17.61
CA ILE A 136 5.40 -22.51 -17.79
C ILE A 136 5.52 -23.07 -19.21
N GLY A 137 5.50 -22.21 -20.22
CA GLY A 137 5.61 -22.64 -21.62
C GLY A 137 6.92 -23.38 -21.94
N PHE A 138 8.04 -22.99 -21.34
CA PHE A 138 9.31 -23.70 -21.49
C PHE A 138 9.26 -25.10 -20.87
N LEU A 139 8.70 -25.23 -19.66
CA LEU A 139 8.54 -26.54 -19.00
C LEU A 139 7.57 -27.45 -19.76
N GLU A 140 6.53 -26.92 -20.38
CA GLU A 140 5.61 -27.69 -21.24
C GLU A 140 6.29 -28.28 -22.48
N LYS A 141 7.22 -27.53 -23.06
CA LYS A 141 8.00 -27.98 -24.23
C LYS A 141 9.21 -28.83 -23.86
N GLY A 142 9.51 -28.98 -22.57
CA GLY A 142 10.75 -29.61 -22.10
C GLY A 142 12.01 -28.76 -22.35
N GLU A 143 11.86 -27.46 -22.63
CA GLU A 143 12.95 -26.51 -22.89
C GLU A 143 13.59 -26.02 -21.58
N LEU A 144 14.20 -26.93 -20.82
CA LEU A 144 14.78 -26.61 -19.51
C LEU A 144 15.89 -25.55 -19.60
N GLN A 145 16.67 -25.54 -20.69
CA GLN A 145 17.71 -24.52 -20.88
C GLN A 145 17.10 -23.12 -20.98
N ALA A 146 16.04 -22.95 -21.78
CA ALA A 146 15.33 -21.65 -21.90
C ALA A 146 14.67 -21.24 -20.57
N PHE A 147 14.17 -22.20 -19.79
CA PHE A 147 13.67 -21.94 -18.44
C PHE A 147 14.76 -21.36 -17.52
N MET A 148 15.98 -21.90 -17.57
CA MET A 148 17.09 -21.44 -16.73
C MET A 148 17.71 -20.11 -17.21
N ASP A 149 17.71 -19.89 -18.53
CA ASP A 149 18.31 -18.69 -19.14
C ASP A 149 17.42 -17.44 -19.04
N GLN A 150 16.12 -17.60 -18.72
CA GLN A 150 15.23 -16.45 -18.57
C GLN A 150 15.68 -15.56 -17.41
N PRO A 151 15.82 -14.23 -17.61
CA PRO A 151 16.22 -13.29 -16.56
C PRO A 151 15.06 -12.96 -15.61
N THR A 152 14.37 -13.97 -15.06
CA THR A 152 13.19 -13.79 -14.21
C THR A 152 13.50 -12.98 -12.96
N GLN A 153 14.70 -13.16 -12.37
CA GLN A 153 15.11 -12.44 -11.16
C GLN A 153 15.10 -10.92 -11.37
N LYS A 154 15.68 -10.42 -12.46
CA LYS A 154 15.69 -8.99 -12.79
C LYS A 154 14.28 -8.40 -12.89
N THR A 155 13.36 -9.18 -13.45
CA THR A 155 11.96 -8.76 -13.57
C THR A 155 11.24 -8.78 -12.22
N GLN A 156 11.58 -9.75 -11.37
CA GLN A 156 11.09 -9.80 -10.00
C GLN A 156 11.58 -8.60 -9.18
N ASP A 157 12.87 -8.31 -9.23
CA ASP A 157 13.51 -7.21 -8.48
C ASP A 157 12.91 -5.85 -8.89
N LEU A 158 12.61 -5.67 -10.19
CA LEU A 158 11.96 -4.47 -10.69
C LEU A 158 10.55 -4.31 -10.10
N PHE A 159 9.73 -5.36 -10.15
CA PHE A 159 8.38 -5.29 -9.58
C PHE A 159 8.42 -5.14 -8.06
N GLU A 160 9.36 -5.76 -7.37
CA GLU A 160 9.57 -5.59 -5.92
C GLU A 160 9.90 -4.14 -5.56
N ALA A 161 10.80 -3.50 -6.32
CA ALA A 161 11.13 -2.09 -6.12
C ALA A 161 9.90 -1.19 -6.33
N ASP A 162 9.14 -1.41 -7.40
CA ASP A 162 7.93 -0.63 -7.68
C ASP A 162 6.81 -0.88 -6.66
N PHE A 163 6.70 -2.11 -6.17
CA PHE A 163 5.80 -2.52 -5.09
C PHE A 163 6.14 -1.78 -3.78
N VAL A 164 7.41 -1.81 -3.38
CA VAL A 164 7.88 -1.13 -2.15
C VAL A 164 7.64 0.38 -2.25
N GLN A 165 7.96 0.99 -3.39
CA GLN A 165 7.69 2.42 -3.62
C GLN A 165 6.20 2.74 -3.54
N TYR A 166 5.34 1.90 -4.13
CA TYR A 166 3.89 2.06 -4.04
C TYR A 166 3.41 2.00 -2.58
N LEU A 167 3.89 1.03 -1.80
CA LEU A 167 3.50 0.91 -0.40
C LEU A 167 3.99 2.09 0.44
N GLN A 168 5.18 2.62 0.17
CA GLN A 168 5.68 3.81 0.85
C GLN A 168 4.81 5.03 0.57
N LEU A 169 4.42 5.23 -0.70
CA LEU A 169 3.52 6.30 -1.09
C LEU A 169 2.17 6.20 -0.34
N VAL A 170 1.51 5.05 -0.45
CA VAL A 170 0.20 4.84 0.18
C VAL A 170 0.26 4.94 1.70
N ASN A 171 1.30 4.39 2.34
CA ASN A 171 1.43 4.52 3.79
C ASN A 171 1.71 5.97 4.22
N GLY A 172 2.39 6.75 3.38
CA GLY A 172 2.55 8.20 3.56
C GLY A 172 1.20 8.91 3.55
N ASP A 173 0.41 8.71 2.50
CA ASP A 173 -0.94 9.27 2.34
C ASP A 173 -1.85 8.90 3.53
N ILE A 174 -1.82 7.64 3.97
CA ILE A 174 -2.58 7.15 5.14
C ILE A 174 -2.12 7.84 6.44
N SER A 175 -0.81 8.05 6.61
CA SER A 175 -0.26 8.71 7.81
C SER A 175 -0.69 10.16 7.86
N GLU A 176 -0.58 10.89 6.75
CA GLU A 176 -0.98 12.29 6.66
C GLU A 176 -2.48 12.46 6.93
N ALA A 177 -3.32 11.61 6.33
CA ALA A 177 -4.76 11.61 6.57
C ALA A 177 -5.11 11.31 8.04
N ARG A 178 -4.34 10.44 8.72
CA ARG A 178 -4.52 10.14 10.15
C ARG A 178 -4.16 11.33 11.03
N ASP A 179 -3.05 12.00 10.74
CA ASP A 179 -2.56 13.14 11.51
C ASP A 179 -3.52 14.34 11.36
N ALA A 180 -4.04 14.57 10.14
CA ALA A 180 -5.05 15.60 9.86
C ALA A 180 -6.37 15.36 10.64
N ASN A 181 -6.80 14.09 10.74
CA ASN A 181 -7.96 13.73 11.57
C ASN A 181 -7.69 14.03 13.05
N GLN A 182 -6.54 13.63 13.61
CA GLN A 182 -6.23 13.90 15.02
C GLN A 182 -6.20 15.40 15.35
N PHE A 183 -5.60 16.22 14.50
CA PHE A 183 -5.60 17.68 14.71
C PHE A 183 -7.01 18.27 14.72
N SER A 184 -7.88 17.81 13.82
CA SER A 184 -9.28 18.27 13.73
C SER A 184 -10.08 17.88 14.99
N PHE A 185 -9.88 16.67 15.53
CA PHE A 185 -10.49 16.24 16.79
C PHE A 185 -10.00 17.05 18.00
N HIS A 186 -8.70 17.38 18.07
CA HIS A 186 -8.15 18.19 19.17
C HIS A 186 -8.58 19.66 19.08
N ALA A 187 -8.67 20.24 17.89
CA ALA A 187 -9.13 21.62 17.70
C ALA A 187 -10.63 21.80 17.97
N GLY A 188 -11.44 20.74 17.83
CA GLY A 188 -12.88 20.74 18.13
C GLY A 188 -13.26 20.30 19.55
N GLY A 189 -12.31 19.84 20.36
CA GLY A 189 -12.53 19.45 21.75
C GLY A 189 -12.59 20.67 22.71
N PRO A 190 -13.19 20.54 23.90
CA PRO A 190 -13.34 21.63 24.87
C PRO A 190 -12.03 22.20 25.43
N ASP A 191 -10.86 21.69 25.01
CA ASP A 191 -9.54 22.09 25.50
C ASP A 191 -8.84 23.18 24.65
N ALA A 192 -9.56 23.88 23.75
CA ALA A 192 -9.03 25.05 23.03
C ALA A 192 -8.97 26.33 23.91
N GLY A 193 -8.63 26.18 25.20
CA GLY A 193 -8.66 27.25 26.19
C GLY A 193 -7.80 26.95 27.42
N GLY A 194 -6.54 26.60 27.23
CA GLY A 194 -5.62 26.41 28.34
C GLY A 194 -4.16 26.44 27.90
N GLY A 195 -3.56 27.64 27.93
CA GLY A 195 -2.12 27.78 27.76
C GLY A 195 -1.37 27.05 28.87
N GLY A 196 -0.34 26.29 28.48
CA GLY A 196 0.57 25.62 29.39
C GLY A 196 1.81 25.20 28.64
N LEU A 197 2.89 25.95 28.85
CA LEU A 197 4.25 25.65 28.41
C LEU A 197 4.67 24.28 28.98
N ASP A 198 5.05 23.33 28.13
CA ASP A 198 5.91 22.22 28.53
C ASP A 198 7.02 22.06 27.50
N ALA A 199 8.15 22.66 27.87
CA ALA A 199 9.45 22.31 27.35
C ALA A 199 9.85 20.92 27.88
N ASP A 200 10.74 20.27 27.13
CA ASP A 200 11.53 19.10 27.53
C ASP A 200 10.84 17.73 27.42
N ARG A 201 11.04 17.10 26.25
CA ARG A 201 11.35 15.67 26.21
C ARG A 201 12.39 15.39 25.15
N GLY A 202 13.62 15.27 25.62
CA GLY A 202 14.80 14.92 24.84
C GLY A 202 14.70 13.58 24.13
N ASP A 203 15.32 13.57 22.95
CA ASP A 203 16.31 12.60 22.49
C ASP A 203 16.10 11.13 22.93
N ARG A 204 15.62 10.32 21.98
CA ARG A 204 16.11 8.94 21.80
C ARG A 204 16.01 8.55 20.33
N GLN A 205 17.16 8.69 19.67
CA GLN A 205 17.71 7.78 18.66
C GLN A 205 16.85 6.57 18.24
N ARG A 206 16.66 6.45 16.92
CA ARG A 206 17.11 5.26 16.16
C ARG A 206 17.24 5.61 14.67
N HIS A 207 18.44 6.07 14.32
CA HIS A 207 18.99 5.92 12.97
C HIS A 207 19.03 4.42 12.63
N VAL A 208 18.37 4.02 11.55
CA VAL A 208 18.72 2.78 10.85
C VAL A 208 19.25 3.20 9.48
N VAL A 209 20.58 3.28 9.42
CA VAL A 209 21.33 3.40 8.16
C VAL A 209 21.19 2.07 7.43
N VAL A 210 20.58 2.10 6.25
CA VAL A 210 20.56 0.99 5.31
C VAL A 210 21.93 0.95 4.62
N ALA A 211 22.77 0.01 5.02
CA ALA A 211 24.03 -0.27 4.33
C ALA A 211 23.79 -1.36 3.27
N HIS A 212 23.91 -0.92 2.03
CA HIS A 212 23.92 -1.68 0.79
C HIS A 212 25.25 -2.44 0.65
N HIS A 213 25.25 -3.77 0.49
CA HIS A 213 26.37 -4.43 -0.17
C HIS A 213 25.96 -5.67 -0.97
N VAL A 214 26.30 -5.62 -2.25
CA VAL A 214 26.05 -6.56 -3.34
C VAL A 214 27.40 -7.10 -3.81
N GLY A 215 27.49 -8.42 -4.07
CA GLY A 215 28.52 -9.08 -4.89
C GLY A 215 29.82 -9.44 -4.16
N THR A 216 30.53 -10.54 -4.41
CA THR A 216 30.63 -11.44 -5.58
C THR A 216 31.45 -12.70 -5.24
N ALA A 217 31.01 -13.86 -5.76
CA ALA A 217 31.74 -15.03 -6.28
C ALA A 217 33.07 -15.57 -5.66
N ALA A 218 33.10 -16.87 -5.31
CA ALA A 218 33.98 -17.92 -5.92
C ALA A 218 33.89 -19.29 -5.18
N GLU A 219 33.61 -20.36 -5.93
CA GLU A 219 33.77 -21.82 -5.64
C GLU A 219 35.29 -22.25 -5.66
N PRO A 220 35.70 -23.54 -5.52
CA PRO A 220 35.25 -24.71 -4.70
C PRO A 220 36.39 -25.57 -4.01
N ASN A 221 36.03 -26.43 -3.02
CA ASN A 221 36.62 -27.75 -2.56
C ASN A 221 38.14 -27.89 -2.18
N PRO A 222 38.67 -28.92 -1.43
CA PRO A 222 38.08 -30.21 -0.99
C PRO A 222 38.24 -30.66 0.50
N GLN A 223 37.55 -31.79 0.80
CA GLN A 223 37.52 -32.75 1.93
C GLN A 223 38.85 -33.03 2.69
N PRO A 224 38.95 -33.87 3.77
CA PRO A 224 37.97 -34.82 4.38
C PRO A 224 37.93 -34.85 5.93
N LEU A 225 36.96 -35.61 6.49
CA LEU A 225 37.14 -36.65 7.54
C LEU A 225 35.85 -37.48 7.64
#